data_AF-A0A7W3X141-F1
#
_entry.id   AF-A0A7W3X141-F1
#
_cell.length_a   1.000
_cell.length_b   1.000
_cell.length_c   1.000
_cell.angle_alpha   90.00
_cell.angle_beta   90.00
_cell.angle_gamma   90.00
#
_symmetry.space_group_name_H-M   'P 1'
#
loop_
_entity.id
_entity.type
_entity.pdbx_description
1 polymer ?
#
loop_
_entity_poly.entity_id
_entity_poly.type
_entity_poly.pdbx_seq_one_letter_code
_entity_poly.pdbx_strand_id
1 'polypeptide(L)'
;LPERSDLAAMWQTILWADGYLDRSAIDCHHAGATLRATRAWQSNNRLPADGIVGPLTFGAAGERLVRGADGLVVYRGERHRVPFRRADDGRYLVEDSGTYRPLRRDRATLRICQRQGADQPTG
;
A
#
# COMPACT_ATOMS: atom_id res chain seq x y z
N LEU A 1 3.78 8.96 5.75
CA LEU A 1 3.67 7.49 5.94
C LEU A 1 4.84 7.01 6.79
N PRO A 2 4.63 6.19 7.84
CA PRO A 2 5.74 5.59 8.60
C PRO A 2 6.52 4.58 7.76
N GLU A 3 7.82 4.44 8.04
CA GLU A 3 8.71 3.55 7.28
C GLU A 3 8.22 2.10 7.27
N ARG A 4 7.74 1.57 8.40
CA ARG A 4 7.22 0.19 8.50
C ARG A 4 5.80 0.15 9.05
N SER A 5 4.82 -0.20 8.21
CA SER A 5 3.41 -0.23 8.62
C SER A 5 2.51 -1.06 7.69
N ASP A 6 1.30 -1.43 8.15
CA ASP A 6 0.29 -2.02 7.24
C ASP A 6 -0.08 -1.03 6.13
N LEU A 7 -0.02 0.27 6.42
CA LEU A 7 -0.25 1.32 5.42
C LEU A 7 0.83 1.32 4.34
N ALA A 8 2.08 1.00 4.68
CA ALA A 8 3.14 0.84 3.70
C ALA A 8 2.86 -0.37 2.78
N ALA A 9 2.33 -1.47 3.31
CA ALA A 9 1.90 -2.61 2.48
C ALA A 9 0.76 -2.23 1.52
N MET A 10 -0.23 -1.46 2.00
CA MET A 10 -1.30 -0.94 1.14
C MET A 10 -0.74 -0.03 0.04
N TRP A 11 0.22 0.84 0.37
CA TRP A 11 0.88 1.69 -0.61
C TRP A 11 1.69 0.89 -1.64
N GLN A 12 2.46 -0.11 -1.21
CA GLN A 12 3.16 -1.02 -2.12
C GLN A 12 2.20 -1.77 -3.03
N THR A 13 1.02 -2.15 -2.52
CA THR A 13 -0.04 -2.77 -3.33
C THR A 13 -0.56 -1.81 -4.41
N ILE A 14 -0.72 -0.52 -4.11
CA ILE A 14 -1.07 0.51 -5.09
C ILE A 14 0.03 0.66 -6.15
N LEU A 15 1.29 0.74 -5.73
CA LEU A 15 2.43 0.82 -6.65
C LEU A 15 2.50 -0.40 -7.58
N TRP A 16 2.25 -1.61 -7.06
CA TRP A 16 2.13 -2.82 -7.87
C TRP A 16 0.93 -2.76 -8.83
N ALA A 17 -0.20 -2.23 -8.38
CA ALA A 17 -1.40 -2.09 -9.22
C ALA A 17 -1.15 -1.19 -10.43
N ASP A 18 -0.34 -0.16 -10.28
CA ASP A 18 0.08 0.72 -11.37
C ASP A 18 1.33 0.23 -12.12
N GLY A 19 1.98 -0.84 -11.65
CA GLY A 19 3.13 -1.44 -12.30
C GLY A 19 4.49 -0.83 -11.97
N TYR A 20 4.62 -0.12 -10.84
CA TYR A 20 5.89 0.41 -10.34
C TYR A 20 6.66 -0.57 -9.44
N LEU A 21 5.99 -1.60 -8.93
CA LEU A 21 6.58 -2.65 -8.11
C LEU A 21 6.09 -4.02 -8.57
N ASP A 22 6.91 -5.05 -8.35
CA ASP A 22 6.45 -6.43 -8.40
C ASP A 22 5.67 -6.80 -7.15
N ARG A 23 4.72 -7.74 -7.27
CA ARG A 23 3.90 -8.18 -6.14
C ARG A 23 4.74 -8.78 -4.99
N SER A 24 5.89 -9.37 -5.31
CA SER A 24 6.84 -9.92 -4.33
C SER A 24 7.56 -8.87 -3.49
N ALA A 25 7.55 -7.60 -3.93
CA ALA A 25 8.18 -6.48 -3.21
C ALA A 25 7.30 -5.91 -2.08
N ILE A 26 6.13 -6.48 -1.82
CA ILE A 26 5.24 -6.06 -0.72
C ILE A 26 5.77 -6.67 0.58
N ASP A 27 6.52 -5.87 1.33
CA ASP A 27 7.19 -6.25 2.59
C ASP A 27 6.84 -5.35 3.78
N CYS A 28 5.96 -4.36 3.55
CA CYS A 28 5.55 -3.34 4.52
C CYS A 28 6.62 -2.28 4.83
N HIS A 29 7.70 -2.18 4.05
CA HIS A 29 8.75 -1.17 4.17
C HIS A 29 8.66 -0.10 3.07
N HIS A 30 8.48 1.15 3.49
CA HIS A 30 8.56 2.34 2.66
C HIS A 30 10.01 2.84 2.57
N ALA A 31 10.89 1.99 2.05
CA ALA A 31 12.32 2.28 1.86
C ALA A 31 12.82 1.76 0.51
N GLY A 32 14.07 2.08 0.15
CA GLY A 32 14.75 1.49 -1.00
C GLY A 32 13.96 1.54 -2.31
N ALA A 33 13.56 0.38 -2.82
CA ALA A 33 12.78 0.25 -4.05
C ALA A 33 11.41 0.93 -3.95
N THR A 34 10.72 0.82 -2.81
CA THR A 34 9.42 1.47 -2.58
C THR A 34 9.53 2.98 -2.64
N LEU A 35 10.61 3.57 -2.11
CA LEU A 35 10.82 5.02 -2.16
C LEU A 35 11.06 5.50 -3.61
N ARG A 36 11.88 4.77 -4.38
CA ARG A 36 12.10 5.06 -5.81
C ARG A 36 10.81 4.95 -6.62
N ALA A 37 10.04 3.87 -6.41
CA ALA A 37 8.74 3.67 -7.04
C ALA A 37 7.74 4.77 -6.67
N THR A 38 7.73 5.22 -5.41
CA THR A 38 6.87 6.32 -4.96
C THR A 38 7.18 7.62 -5.72
N ARG A 39 8.47 7.96 -5.88
CA ARG A 39 8.88 9.16 -6.63
C ARG A 39 8.47 9.10 -8.09
N ALA A 40 8.65 7.94 -8.73
CA ALA A 40 8.21 7.72 -10.10
C ALA A 40 6.68 7.84 -10.23
N TRP A 41 5.93 7.23 -9.31
CA TRP A 41 4.47 7.33 -9.26
C TRP A 41 4.02 8.79 -9.08
N GLN A 42 4.62 9.52 -8.14
CA GLN A 42 4.31 10.94 -7.92
C GLN A 42 4.58 11.79 -9.17
N SER A 43 5.74 11.61 -9.80
CA SER A 43 6.10 12.33 -11.03
C SER A 43 5.08 12.09 -12.14
N ASN A 44 4.70 10.82 -12.38
CA ASN A 44 3.73 10.45 -13.40
C ASN A 44 2.29 10.91 -13.09
N ASN A 45 2.00 11.20 -11.82
CA ASN A 45 0.73 11.78 -11.38
C ASN A 45 0.82 13.31 -11.18
N ARG A 46 1.87 13.97 -11.69
CA ARG A 46 2.07 15.44 -11.62
C ARG A 46 2.12 15.99 -10.19
N LEU A 47 2.69 15.21 -9.28
CA LEU A 47 2.97 15.61 -7.89
C LEU A 47 4.46 15.88 -7.70
N PRO A 48 4.86 16.61 -6.64
CA PRO A 48 6.26 16.64 -6.21
C PRO A 48 6.78 15.21 -5.97
N ALA A 49 7.87 14.84 -6.64
CA ALA A 49 8.48 13.50 -6.57
C ALA A 49 9.46 13.39 -5.39
N ASP A 50 9.02 13.80 -4.19
CA ASP A 50 9.82 13.79 -2.96
C ASP A 50 9.95 12.38 -2.33
N GLY A 51 9.04 11.48 -2.68
CA GLY A 51 8.92 10.14 -2.12
C GLY A 51 8.06 10.10 -0.86
N ILE A 52 7.54 11.23 -0.40
CA ILE A 52 6.72 11.34 0.81
C ILE A 52 5.27 10.97 0.49
N VAL A 53 4.78 9.90 1.13
CA VAL A 53 3.38 9.49 1.00
C VAL A 53 2.56 10.21 2.08
N GLY A 54 2.10 11.41 1.73
CA GLY A 54 1.28 12.30 2.56
C GLY A 54 -0.13 12.53 1.97
N PRO A 55 -0.88 13.54 2.46
CA PRO A 55 -2.24 13.82 2.01
C PRO A 55 -2.38 14.03 0.49
N LEU A 56 -1.43 14.70 -0.16
CA LEU A 56 -1.46 14.90 -1.61
C LEU A 56 -1.34 13.59 -2.38
N THR A 57 -0.35 12.76 -2.02
CA THR A 57 -0.11 11.45 -2.63
C THR A 57 -1.31 10.52 -2.44
N PHE A 58 -1.86 10.45 -1.22
CA PHE A 58 -3.05 9.65 -0.95
C PHE A 58 -4.33 10.22 -1.58
N GLY A 59 -4.45 11.53 -1.69
CA GLY A 59 -5.56 12.19 -2.39
C GLY A 59 -5.59 11.79 -3.85
N ALA A 60 -4.46 11.92 -4.55
CA ALA A 60 -4.34 11.54 -5.96
C ALA A 60 -4.62 10.03 -6.18
N ALA A 61 -4.11 9.15 -5.32
CA ALA A 61 -4.44 7.72 -5.40
C ALA A 61 -5.93 7.47 -5.09
N GLY A 62 -6.51 8.28 -4.19
CA GLY A 62 -7.92 8.24 -3.81
C GLY A 62 -8.88 8.48 -4.97
N GLU A 63 -8.52 9.34 -5.92
CA GLU A 63 -9.32 9.61 -7.13
C GLU A 63 -9.50 8.38 -8.04
N ARG A 64 -8.64 7.37 -7.88
CA ARG A 64 -8.71 6.10 -8.64
C ARG A 64 -9.54 5.03 -7.95
N LEU A 65 -10.12 5.34 -6.79
CA LEU A 65 -10.96 4.43 -6.03
C LEU A 65 -12.40 4.47 -6.53
N VAL A 66 -12.95 3.30 -6.87
CA VAL A 66 -14.35 3.15 -7.21
C VAL A 66 -15.08 2.38 -6.12
N ARG A 67 -16.14 2.99 -5.59
CA ARG A 67 -16.99 2.40 -4.55
C ARG A 67 -17.92 1.35 -5.15
N GLY A 68 -17.97 0.18 -4.52
CA GLY A 68 -18.94 -0.88 -4.77
C GLY A 68 -19.90 -1.05 -3.59
N ALA A 69 -20.60 -2.18 -3.57
CA ALA A 69 -21.47 -2.58 -2.47
C ALA A 69 -20.66 -3.11 -1.25
N ASP A 70 -21.30 -3.18 -0.08
CA ASP A 70 -20.80 -3.87 1.12
C ASP A 70 -19.41 -3.47 1.60
N GLY A 71 -19.09 -2.17 1.45
CA GLY A 71 -17.80 -1.61 1.82
C GLY A 71 -16.65 -1.95 0.87
N LEU A 72 -16.92 -2.61 -0.27
CA LEU A 72 -15.92 -2.84 -1.30
C LEU A 72 -15.51 -1.52 -1.96
N VAL A 73 -14.20 -1.30 -2.08
CA VAL A 73 -13.62 -0.20 -2.82
C VAL A 73 -12.52 -0.75 -3.72
N VAL A 74 -12.63 -0.54 -5.02
CA VAL A 74 -11.65 -1.04 -5.98
C VAL A 74 -10.72 0.08 -6.39
N TYR A 75 -9.44 -0.07 -6.09
CA TYR A 75 -8.40 0.76 -6.70
C TYR A 75 -8.19 0.31 -8.14
N ARG A 76 -8.43 1.22 -9.09
CA ARG A 76 -8.21 0.97 -10.52
C ARG A 76 -6.80 1.40 -10.89
N GLY A 77 -5.83 0.51 -10.72
CA GLY A 77 -4.46 0.78 -11.17
C GLY A 77 -4.33 0.70 -12.68
N GLU A 78 -3.24 1.22 -13.22
CA GLU A 78 -2.91 1.18 -14.66
C GLU A 78 -2.75 -0.25 -15.20
N ARG A 79 -2.30 -1.19 -14.36
CA ARG A 79 -2.09 -2.59 -14.75
C ARG A 79 -3.05 -3.57 -14.09
N HIS A 80 -3.43 -3.31 -12.84
CA HIS A 80 -4.24 -4.22 -12.05
C HIS A 80 -5.35 -3.49 -11.31
N ARG A 81 -6.45 -4.19 -11.08
CA ARG A 81 -7.55 -3.74 -10.22
C ARG A 81 -7.39 -4.42 -8.86
N VAL A 82 -7.31 -3.63 -7.80
CA VAL A 82 -7.11 -4.15 -6.44
C VAL A 82 -8.35 -3.87 -5.60
N PRO A 83 -9.07 -4.92 -5.15
CA PRO A 83 -10.14 -4.74 -4.20
C PRO A 83 -9.57 -4.45 -2.81
N PHE A 84 -10.05 -3.38 -2.20
CA PHE A 84 -9.93 -3.09 -0.78
C PHE A 84 -11.32 -3.17 -0.16
N ARG A 85 -11.37 -3.37 1.16
CA ARG A 85 -12.60 -3.27 1.92
C ARG A 85 -12.50 -2.11 2.89
N ARG A 86 -13.60 -1.41 3.14
CA ARG A 86 -13.72 -0.36 4.15
C ARG A 86 -14.77 -0.79 5.17
N ALA A 87 -14.46 -0.58 6.44
CA ALA A 87 -15.43 -0.69 7.51
C ALA A 87 -16.32 0.56 7.54
N ASP A 88 -17.43 0.48 8.29
CA ASP A 88 -18.38 1.58 8.46
C ASP A 88 -17.74 2.81 9.11
N ASP A 89 -16.71 2.60 9.95
CA ASP A 89 -15.89 3.66 10.55
C ASP A 89 -14.92 4.34 9.56
N GLY A 90 -14.95 3.92 8.30
CA GLY A 90 -14.14 4.46 7.21
C GLY A 90 -12.70 3.97 7.18
N ARG A 91 -12.26 3.09 8.08
CA ARG A 91 -10.94 2.48 8.01
C ARG A 91 -10.89 1.43 6.91
N TYR A 92 -9.77 1.35 6.20
CA TYR A 92 -9.51 0.23 5.31
C TYR A 92 -9.31 -1.04 6.13
N LEU A 93 -9.88 -2.12 5.63
CA LEU A 93 -9.69 -3.46 6.13
C LEU A 93 -8.69 -4.17 5.23
N VAL A 94 -7.76 -4.87 5.88
CA VAL A 94 -6.75 -5.71 5.23
C VAL A 94 -7.05 -7.15 5.58
N GLU A 95 -7.02 -8.01 4.58
CA GLU A 95 -7.08 -9.45 4.79
C GLU A 95 -5.72 -9.89 5.29
N ASP A 96 -5.72 -10.48 6.48
CA ASP A 96 -4.57 -11.17 7.03
C ASP A 96 -5.01 -12.56 7.49
N SER A 97 -4.64 -13.55 6.68
CA SER A 97 -4.79 -14.96 6.98
C SER A 97 -6.23 -15.42 7.23
N GLY A 98 -7.08 -15.13 6.26
CA GLY A 98 -8.51 -15.43 6.23
C GLY A 98 -9.36 -14.45 7.03
N THR A 99 -8.76 -13.46 7.72
CA THR A 99 -9.50 -12.51 8.56
C THR A 99 -9.27 -11.07 8.11
N TYR A 100 -10.35 -10.32 7.91
CA TYR A 100 -10.27 -8.87 7.70
C TYR A 100 -10.08 -8.14 9.03
N ARG A 101 -9.07 -7.27 9.10
CA ARG A 101 -8.78 -6.45 10.27
C ARG A 101 -8.59 -4.98 9.87
N PRO A 102 -8.91 -4.00 10.73
CA PRO A 102 -8.59 -2.61 10.46
C PRO A 102 -7.09 -2.40 10.25
N LEU A 103 -6.75 -1.78 9.12
CA LEU A 103 -5.37 -1.44 8.75
C LEU A 103 -4.74 -0.52 9.80
N ARG A 104 -3.56 -0.89 10.31
CA ARG A 104 -2.79 -0.03 11.21
C ARG A 104 -1.88 0.91 10.44
N ARG A 105 -2.09 2.21 10.63
CA ARG A 105 -1.34 3.26 9.92
C ARG A 105 0.05 3.49 10.48
N ASP A 106 0.25 3.14 11.74
CA ASP A 106 1.39 3.48 12.59
C ASP A 106 2.37 2.31 12.81
N ARG A 107 1.94 1.07 12.55
CA ARG A 107 2.74 -0.13 12.82
C ARG A 107 2.41 -1.26 11.86
N ALA A 108 3.34 -2.19 11.71
CA ALA A 108 3.15 -3.39 10.90
C ALA A 108 2.64 -4.55 11.78
N THR A 109 1.46 -5.05 11.46
CA THR A 109 0.75 -6.14 12.15
C THR A 109 0.47 -7.33 11.25
N LEU A 110 0.52 -7.16 9.92
CA LEU A 110 0.24 -8.26 8.98
C LEU A 110 1.33 -9.32 9.01
N ARG A 111 0.94 -10.58 8.79
CA ARG A 111 1.91 -11.68 8.67
C ARG A 111 2.89 -11.50 7.53
N ILE A 112 2.48 -10.87 6.42
CA ILE A 112 3.40 -10.56 5.31
C ILE A 112 4.55 -9.65 5.76
N CYS A 113 4.31 -8.77 6.72
CA CYS A 113 5.35 -7.92 7.30
C CYS A 113 6.31 -8.70 8.20
N GLN A 114 5.86 -9.82 8.79
CA GLN A 114 6.64 -10.63 9.73
C GLN A 114 7.56 -11.65 9.04
N ARG A 115 7.25 -12.05 7.81
CA ARG A 115 8.02 -13.07 7.06
C ARG A 115 9.43 -12.63 6.64
N GLN A 116 9.78 -11.35 6.78
CA GLN A 116 11.07 -10.78 6.38
C GLN A 116 12.08 -10.67 7.54
N GLY A 117 11.77 -11.25 8.70
CA GLY A 117 12.66 -11.25 9.89
C GLY A 117 13.49 -12.52 10.11
N ALA A 118 13.44 -13.50 9.19
CA ALA A 118 14.08 -14.80 9.36
C ALA A 118 15.19 -15.11 8.33
N ASP A 119 15.63 -14.14 7.53
CA ASP A 119 16.72 -14.34 6.57
C ASP A 119 17.70 -13.16 6.60
N GLN A 120 18.46 -13.06 7.71
CA GLN A 120 19.80 -12.48 7.66
C GLN A 120 20.80 -13.64 7.72
N PRO A 121 21.56 -13.93 6.66
CA PRO A 121 22.72 -14.79 6.81
C PRO A 121 23.74 -14.04 7.68
N THR A 122 23.99 -14.56 8.87
CA THR A 122 25.21 -14.25 9.61
C THR A 122 26.37 -14.80 8.79
N GLY A 123 27.12 -13.91 8.14
CA GLY A 123 28.38 -14.18 7.46
C GLY A 123 29.41 -13.15 7.88
#